data_AF-A0A540NNB3-F1
#
_entry.id   AF-A0A540NNB3-F1
#
_cell.length_a   1.000
_cell.length_b   1.000
_cell.length_c   1.000
_cell.angle_alpha   90.00
_cell.angle_beta   90.00
_cell.angle_gamma   90.00
#
_symmetry.space_group_name_H-M   'P 1'
#
loop_
_entity.id
_entity.type
_entity.pdbx_description
1 polymer ?
#
loop_
_entity_poly.entity_id
_entity_poly.type
_entity_poly.pdbx_seq_one_letter_code
_entity_poly.pdbx_strand_id
1 'polypeptide(L)'
;MNEYRVPELNVQNGVLKSLSFLFEYIGEMGKDYIYAVTPLLEDALMDRDLVHRQTAASAVKHMALGVAGLGCEDALVHLLNYVWPNIFETSPHVINAVMEAIEGMRVALGAAVVLNYCLQGLFHPARKVREEY
;
A
#
# COMPACT_ATOMS: atom_id res chain seq x y z
N MET A 1 5.45 3.55 -16.44
CA MET A 1 4.08 4.06 -16.23
C MET A 1 3.23 4.04 -17.49
N ASN A 2 3.74 4.44 -18.67
CA ASN A 2 2.96 4.38 -19.92
C ASN A 2 2.39 2.98 -20.23
N GLU A 3 3.18 1.93 -20.00
CA GLU A 3 2.74 0.53 -20.20
C GLU A 3 1.55 0.12 -19.31
N TYR A 4 1.38 0.74 -18.14
CA TYR A 4 0.25 0.47 -17.25
C TYR A 4 -1.09 0.96 -17.83
N ARG A 5 -1.05 1.88 -18.81
CA ARG A 5 -2.24 2.42 -19.48
C ARG A 5 -2.80 1.46 -20.53
N VAL A 6 -2.05 0.42 -20.88
CA VAL A 6 -2.53 -0.63 -21.80
C VAL A 6 -3.61 -1.43 -21.06
N PRO A 7 -4.81 -1.61 -21.62
CA PRO A 7 -5.92 -2.31 -20.97
C PRO A 7 -5.73 -3.84 -21.01
N GLU A 8 -4.53 -4.31 -20.68
CA GLU A 8 -4.17 -5.72 -20.58
C GLU A 8 -3.70 -6.03 -19.16
N LEU A 9 -4.52 -6.79 -18.45
CA LEU A 9 -4.36 -7.04 -17.01
C LEU A 9 -3.02 -7.74 -16.66
N ASN A 10 -2.51 -8.58 -17.56
CA ASN A 10 -1.20 -9.23 -17.38
C ASN A 10 -0.03 -8.24 -17.50
N VAL A 11 -0.14 -7.26 -18.41
CA VAL A 11 0.88 -6.21 -18.57
C VAL A 11 0.89 -5.31 -17.34
N GLN A 12 -0.29 -4.91 -16.85
CA GLN A 12 -0.44 -4.10 -15.65
C GLN A 12 0.15 -4.81 -14.40
N ASN A 13 -0.17 -6.08 -14.22
CA ASN A 13 0.44 -6.91 -13.16
C ASN A 13 1.96 -7.02 -13.31
N GLY A 14 2.48 -7.13 -14.54
CA GLY A 14 3.92 -7.11 -14.81
C GLY A 14 4.56 -5.79 -14.35
N VAL A 15 3.95 -4.66 -14.69
CA VAL A 15 4.42 -3.33 -14.28
C VAL A 15 4.43 -3.20 -12.76
N LEU A 16 3.37 -3.63 -12.07
CA LEU A 16 3.29 -3.56 -10.60
C LEU A 16 4.37 -4.42 -9.93
N LYS A 17 4.63 -5.63 -10.44
CA LYS A 17 5.70 -6.50 -9.90
C LYS A 17 7.07 -5.86 -10.08
N SER A 18 7.36 -5.33 -11.28
CA SER A 18 8.62 -4.63 -11.54
C SER A 18 8.77 -3.40 -10.63
N LEU A 19 7.68 -2.67 -10.38
CA LEU A 19 7.66 -1.52 -9.50
C LEU A 19 7.95 -1.90 -8.04
N SER A 20 7.39 -3.01 -7.56
CA SER A 20 7.64 -3.53 -6.22
C SER A 20 9.13 -3.83 -6.01
N PHE A 21 9.75 -4.58 -6.92
CA PHE A 21 11.18 -4.89 -6.87
C PHE A 21 12.07 -3.63 -7.05
N LEU A 22 11.62 -2.68 -7.87
CA LEU A 22 12.35 -1.43 -8.06
C LEU A 22 12.46 -0.66 -6.74
N PHE A 23 11.34 -0.43 -6.03
CA PHE A 23 11.37 0.29 -4.75
C PHE A 23 12.12 -0.46 -3.66
N GLU A 24 12.06 -1.79 -3.65
CA GLU A 24 12.88 -2.61 -2.76
C GLU A 24 14.38 -2.41 -3.01
N TYR A 25 14.77 -2.36 -4.29
CA TYR A 25 16.18 -2.28 -4.68
C TYR A 25 16.78 -0.88 -4.52
N ILE A 26 16.04 0.17 -4.92
CA ILE A 26 16.56 1.54 -4.91
C ILE A 26 16.52 2.20 -3.52
N GLY A 27 15.71 1.66 -2.58
CA GLY A 27 15.59 2.13 -1.21
C GLY A 27 15.33 3.64 -1.12
N GLU A 28 16.25 4.37 -0.49
CA GLU A 28 16.15 5.81 -0.24
C GLU A 28 16.02 6.66 -1.51
N MET A 29 16.54 6.20 -2.65
CA MET A 29 16.36 6.90 -3.94
C MET A 29 14.89 6.95 -4.37
N GLY A 30 14.03 6.12 -3.78
CA GLY A 30 12.59 6.11 -4.02
C GLY A 30 11.89 7.42 -3.67
N LYS A 31 12.48 8.26 -2.79
CA LYS A 31 11.89 9.55 -2.38
C LYS A 31 11.66 10.50 -3.55
N ASP A 32 12.52 10.44 -4.57
CA ASP A 32 12.45 11.34 -5.73
C ASP A 32 11.36 10.89 -6.73
N TYR A 33 10.84 9.67 -6.57
CA TYR A 33 9.88 9.04 -7.48
C TYR A 33 8.50 8.82 -6.88
N ILE A 34 8.34 8.94 -5.56
CA ILE A 34 7.10 8.60 -4.85
C ILE A 34 5.88 9.30 -5.48
N TYR A 35 5.92 10.62 -5.60
CA TYR A 35 4.83 11.43 -6.16
C TYR A 35 4.48 11.08 -7.61
N ALA A 36 5.47 10.65 -8.40
CA ALA A 36 5.25 10.28 -9.77
C ALA A 36 4.47 8.95 -9.86
N VAL A 37 4.67 8.06 -8.89
CA VAL A 37 4.11 6.71 -8.86
C VAL A 37 2.79 6.64 -8.08
N THR A 38 2.52 7.57 -7.17
CA THR A 38 1.29 7.59 -6.34
C THR A 38 0.00 7.35 -7.14
N PRO A 39 -0.27 8.06 -8.26
CA PRO A 39 -1.53 7.86 -9.00
C PRO A 39 -1.69 6.46 -9.59
N LEU A 40 -0.59 5.80 -9.94
CA LEU A 40 -0.60 4.43 -10.44
C LEU A 40 -0.95 3.45 -9.32
N LEU A 41 -0.38 3.64 -8.12
CA LEU A 41 -0.67 2.79 -6.97
C LEU A 41 -2.09 3.01 -6.45
N GLU A 42 -2.61 4.24 -6.50
CA GLU A 42 -4.02 4.52 -6.18
C GLU A 42 -4.97 3.70 -7.06
N ASP A 43 -4.78 3.74 -8.38
CA ASP A 43 -5.60 2.98 -9.33
C ASP A 43 -5.50 1.46 -9.04
N ALA A 44 -4.28 0.96 -8.86
CA ALA A 44 -4.05 -0.45 -8.59
C ALA A 44 -4.61 -0.94 -7.23
N LEU A 45 -4.61 -0.10 -6.19
CA LEU A 45 -5.18 -0.41 -4.87
C LEU A 45 -6.71 -0.41 -4.86
N MET A 46 -7.34 0.26 -5.82
CA MET A 46 -8.79 0.30 -6.00
C MET A 46 -9.31 -0.69 -7.05
N ASP A 47 -8.41 -1.35 -7.78
CA ASP A 47 -8.81 -2.29 -8.84
C ASP A 47 -9.65 -3.44 -8.27
N ARG A 48 -10.51 -4.04 -9.10
CA ARG A 48 -11.34 -5.18 -8.71
C ARG A 48 -10.53 -6.47 -8.57
N ASP A 49 -9.44 -6.60 -9.31
CA ASP A 49 -8.55 -7.75 -9.28
C ASP A 49 -7.75 -7.81 -7.98
N LEU A 50 -7.76 -8.99 -7.36
CA LEU A 50 -7.05 -9.25 -6.10
C LEU A 50 -5.54 -9.18 -6.29
N VAL A 51 -5.03 -9.60 -7.46
CA VAL A 51 -3.58 -9.62 -7.73
C VAL A 51 -3.03 -8.20 -7.85
N HIS A 52 -3.80 -7.27 -8.43
CA HIS A 52 -3.47 -5.85 -8.48
C HIS A 52 -3.32 -5.26 -7.08
N ARG A 53 -4.34 -5.42 -6.23
CA ARG A 53 -4.32 -4.90 -4.85
C ARG A 53 -3.18 -5.51 -4.03
N GLN A 54 -2.96 -6.82 -4.15
CA GLN A 54 -1.85 -7.50 -3.48
C GLN A 54 -0.49 -6.93 -3.91
N THR A 55 -0.26 -6.84 -5.21
CA THR A 55 1.05 -6.42 -5.74
C THR A 55 1.30 -4.93 -5.47
N ALA A 56 0.26 -4.11 -5.55
CA ALA A 56 0.32 -2.70 -5.18
C ALA A 56 0.63 -2.52 -3.69
N ALA A 57 0.00 -3.30 -2.80
CA ALA A 57 0.31 -3.28 -1.37
C ALA A 57 1.77 -3.67 -1.10
N SER A 58 2.30 -4.68 -1.78
CA SER A 58 3.73 -5.02 -1.71
C SER A 58 4.63 -3.86 -2.18
N ALA A 59 4.29 -3.19 -3.28
CA ALA A 59 5.05 -2.03 -3.74
C ALA A 59 5.01 -0.87 -2.73
N VAL A 60 3.85 -0.63 -2.11
CA VAL A 60 3.68 0.38 -1.05
C VAL A 60 4.51 0.04 0.18
N LYS A 61 4.58 -1.22 0.60
CA LYS A 61 5.46 -1.68 1.69
C LYS A 61 6.92 -1.29 1.42
N HIS A 62 7.46 -1.69 0.27
CA HIS A 62 8.87 -1.45 -0.05
C HIS A 62 9.16 0.05 -0.18
N MET A 63 8.25 0.80 -0.79
CA MET A 63 8.32 2.26 -0.88
C MET A 63 8.34 2.89 0.52
N ALA A 64 7.41 2.54 1.41
CA ALA A 64 7.32 3.08 2.75
C ALA A 64 8.60 2.82 3.57
N LEU A 65 9.11 1.59 3.53
CA LEU A 65 10.36 1.25 4.22
C LEU A 65 11.57 1.98 3.63
N GLY A 66 11.63 2.13 2.31
CA GLY A 66 12.73 2.79 1.62
C GLY A 66 12.81 4.29 1.88
N VAL A 67 11.67 4.96 2.10
CA VAL A 67 11.62 6.43 2.26
C VAL A 67 11.35 6.91 3.69
N ALA A 68 11.41 6.00 4.68
CA ALA A 68 11.20 6.34 6.08
C ALA A 68 12.17 7.43 6.56
N GLY A 69 11.64 8.52 7.12
CA GLY A 69 12.44 9.66 7.63
C GLY A 69 13.00 10.59 6.54
N LEU A 70 12.56 10.46 5.28
CA LEU A 70 13.03 11.29 4.16
C LEU A 70 12.08 12.45 3.80
N GLY A 71 11.05 12.73 4.61
CA GLY A 71 10.12 13.84 4.37
C GLY A 71 9.03 13.53 3.35
N CYS A 72 8.65 12.26 3.19
CA CYS A 72 7.61 11.80 2.25
C CYS A 72 6.32 11.33 2.96
N GLU A 73 6.12 11.76 4.21
CA GLU A 73 5.01 11.31 5.05
C GLU A 73 3.64 11.67 4.48
N ASP A 74 3.53 12.78 3.75
CA ASP A 74 2.29 13.23 3.11
C ASP A 74 1.83 12.25 2.00
N ALA A 75 2.73 11.86 1.10
CA ALA A 75 2.44 10.89 0.05
C ALA A 75 2.15 9.50 0.63
N LEU A 76 2.83 9.12 1.71
CA LEU A 76 2.60 7.86 2.40
C LEU A 76 1.25 7.83 3.14
N VAL A 77 0.86 8.92 3.83
CA VAL A 77 -0.48 9.05 4.43
C VAL A 77 -1.56 8.97 3.36
N HIS A 78 -1.34 9.62 2.22
CA HIS A 78 -2.26 9.54 1.09
C HIS A 78 -2.43 8.10 0.60
N LEU A 79 -1.34 7.37 0.36
CA LEU A 79 -1.41 5.95 -0.01
C LEU A 79 -2.01 5.07 1.09
N LEU A 80 -1.76 5.36 2.37
CA LEU A 80 -2.37 4.65 3.49
C LEU A 80 -3.90 4.71 3.43
N ASN A 81 -4.49 5.83 2.98
CA ASN A 81 -5.93 5.94 2.79
C ASN A 81 -6.49 4.99 1.72
N TYR A 82 -5.67 4.58 0.74
CA TYR A 82 -6.04 3.59 -0.27
C TYR A 82 -5.70 2.16 0.14
N VAL A 83 -4.69 1.96 1.01
CA VAL A 83 -4.39 0.65 1.60
C VAL A 83 -5.44 0.26 2.64
N TRP A 84 -5.85 1.19 3.51
CA TRP A 84 -6.68 0.91 4.68
C TRP A 84 -8.03 0.22 4.39
N PRO A 85 -8.78 0.56 3.33
CA PRO A 85 -10.04 -0.14 3.01
C PRO A 85 -9.86 -1.65 2.76
N ASN A 86 -8.65 -2.09 2.40
CA ASN A 86 -8.33 -3.47 2.07
C ASN A 86 -8.07 -4.37 3.30
N ILE A 87 -8.17 -3.86 4.53
CA ILE A 87 -8.02 -4.67 5.76
C ILE A 87 -9.11 -5.73 5.94
N PHE A 88 -10.21 -5.65 5.17
CA PHE A 88 -11.30 -6.62 5.21
C PHE A 88 -11.19 -7.72 4.14
N GLU A 89 -10.06 -7.80 3.44
CA GLU A 89 -9.81 -8.82 2.44
C GLU A 89 -9.73 -10.21 3.06
N THR A 90 -10.41 -11.18 2.46
CA THR A 90 -10.43 -12.57 2.96
C THR A 90 -9.35 -13.45 2.34
N SER A 91 -8.76 -13.01 1.22
CA SER A 91 -7.71 -13.76 0.54
C SER A 91 -6.41 -13.70 1.35
N PRO A 92 -5.84 -14.84 1.78
CA PRO A 92 -4.63 -14.85 2.62
C PRO A 92 -3.45 -14.11 1.98
N HIS A 93 -3.31 -14.18 0.66
CA HIS A 93 -2.22 -13.51 -0.04
C HIS A 93 -2.37 -11.99 -0.07
N VAL A 94 -3.60 -11.50 -0.21
CA VAL A 94 -3.89 -10.06 -0.28
C VAL A 94 -3.80 -9.46 1.12
N ILE A 95 -4.45 -10.07 2.11
CA ILE A 95 -4.48 -9.53 3.47
C ILE A 95 -3.08 -9.50 4.10
N ASN A 96 -2.24 -10.51 3.85
CA ASN A 96 -0.85 -10.49 4.31
C ASN A 96 -0.07 -9.33 3.68
N ALA A 97 -0.23 -9.09 2.37
CA ALA A 97 0.42 -7.96 1.70
C ALA A 97 -0.06 -6.60 2.24
N VAL A 98 -1.36 -6.47 2.52
CA VAL A 98 -1.95 -5.26 3.14
C VAL A 98 -1.40 -5.03 4.54
N MET A 99 -1.36 -6.07 5.39
CA MET A 99 -0.80 -5.97 6.74
C MET A 99 0.69 -5.63 6.73
N GLU A 100 1.47 -6.21 5.81
CA GLU A 100 2.87 -5.85 5.63
C GLU A 100 3.05 -4.40 5.16
N ALA A 101 2.17 -3.90 4.30
CA ALA A 101 2.17 -2.50 3.87
C ALA A 101 1.87 -1.57 5.05
N ILE A 102 0.88 -1.89 5.90
CA ILE A 102 0.56 -1.14 7.12
C ILE A 102 1.74 -1.16 8.11
N GLU A 103 2.44 -2.28 8.22
CA GLU A 103 3.64 -2.37 9.08
C GLU A 103 4.78 -1.50 8.53
N GLY A 104 4.99 -1.46 7.21
CA GLY A 104 5.91 -0.51 6.57
C GLY A 104 5.52 0.95 6.83
N MET A 105 4.22 1.25 6.75
CA MET A 105 3.67 2.57 7.07
C MET A 105 3.87 2.93 8.55
N ARG A 106 3.78 1.97 9.47
CA ARG A 106 4.05 2.18 10.90
C ARG A 106 5.47 2.65 11.16
N VAL A 107 6.44 2.14 10.40
CA VAL A 107 7.84 2.57 10.47
C VAL A 107 8.01 3.97 9.88
N ALA A 108 7.41 4.23 8.72
CA ALA A 108 7.61 5.48 7.99
C ALA A 108 6.83 6.67 8.54
N LEU A 109 5.59 6.46 9.00
CA LEU A 109 4.68 7.49 9.52
C LEU A 109 4.67 7.56 11.05
N GLY A 110 5.16 6.52 11.72
CA GLY A 110 5.11 6.37 13.16
C GLY A 110 3.83 5.71 13.68
N ALA A 111 3.94 5.09 14.86
CA ALA A 111 2.85 4.32 15.47
C ALA A 111 1.61 5.16 15.81
N ALA A 112 1.77 6.45 16.12
CA ALA A 112 0.65 7.33 16.47
C ALA A 112 -0.31 7.54 15.29
N VAL A 113 0.23 7.66 14.07
CA VAL A 113 -0.59 7.82 12.87
C VAL A 113 -1.42 6.56 12.64
N VAL A 114 -0.79 5.37 12.64
CA VAL A 114 -1.50 4.10 12.44
C VAL A 114 -2.53 3.86 13.56
N LEU A 115 -2.21 4.17 14.81
CA LEU A 115 -3.15 4.06 15.93
C LEU A 115 -4.42 4.89 15.70
N ASN A 116 -4.31 6.10 15.15
CA ASN A 116 -5.48 6.94 14.86
C ASN A 116 -6.46 6.30 13.85
N TYR A 117 -5.96 5.47 12.93
CA TYR A 117 -6.81 4.68 12.04
C TYR A 117 -7.43 3.49 12.79
N CYS A 118 -6.67 2.80 13.64
CA CYS A 118 -7.14 1.64 14.41
C CYS A 118 -8.23 1.97 15.46
N LEU A 119 -8.15 3.13 16.11
CA LEU A 119 -9.01 3.49 17.25
C LEU A 119 -10.52 3.42 16.94
N GLN A 120 -10.92 3.64 15.69
CA GLN A 120 -12.32 3.65 15.28
C GLN A 120 -12.94 2.25 15.26
N GLY A 121 -12.15 1.22 14.93
CA GLY A 121 -12.64 -0.16 14.80
C GLY A 121 -12.49 -1.00 16.07
N LEU A 122 -11.57 -0.63 16.97
CA LEU A 122 -11.19 -1.43 18.15
C LEU A 122 -12.38 -1.83 19.05
N PHE A 123 -13.35 -0.92 19.23
CA PHE A 123 -14.56 -1.16 20.04
C PHE A 123 -15.86 -1.11 19.23
N HIS A 124 -15.77 -1.26 17.91
CA HIS A 124 -16.93 -1.17 17.01
C HIS A 124 -17.98 -2.26 17.35
N PRO A 125 -19.30 -1.99 17.32
CA PRO A 125 -20.32 -2.96 17.73
C PRO A 125 -20.33 -4.26 16.90
N ALA A 126 -19.98 -4.16 15.61
CA ALA A 126 -19.87 -5.33 14.73
C ALA A 126 -18.62 -6.15 15.07
N ARG A 127 -18.81 -7.43 15.41
CA ARG A 127 -17.72 -8.38 15.73
C ARG A 127 -16.70 -8.48 14.60
N LYS A 128 -17.17 -8.57 13.35
CA LYS A 128 -16.30 -8.65 12.16
C LYS A 128 -15.35 -7.45 12.02
N VAL A 129 -15.76 -6.27 12.50
CA VAL A 129 -14.88 -5.08 12.46
C VAL A 129 -13.81 -5.19 13.54
N ARG A 130 -14.17 -5.57 14.77
CA ARG A 130 -13.22 -5.72 15.88
C ARG A 130 -12.23 -6.87 15.71
N GLU A 131 -12.56 -7.87 14.90
CA GLU A 131 -11.65 -8.99 14.65
C GLU A 131 -10.50 -8.59 13.71
N GLU A 132 -10.73 -7.63 12.81
CA GLU A 132 -9.71 -7.13 11.88
C GLU A 132 -8.91 -5.93 12.42
N TYR A 133 -9.50 -5.13 13.33
CA TYR A 133 -8.92 -3.92 13.92
C TYR A 133 -8.21 -4.17 15.26
#